data_AF-A0A379B4B5-F1
#
_entry.id   AF-A0A379B4B5-F1
#
_cell.length_a   1.000
_cell.length_b   1.000
_cell.length_c   1.000
_cell.angle_alpha   90.00
_cell.angle_beta   90.00
_cell.angle_gamma   90.00
#
_symmetry.space_group_name_H-M   'P 1'
#
loop_
_entity.id
_entity.type
_entity.pdbx_description
1 polymer ?
#
loop_
_entity_poly.entity_id
_entity_poly.type
_entity_poly.pdbx_seq_one_letter_code
_entity_poly.pdbx_strand_id
1 'polypeptide(L)'
;MRTTKAELLELKQEIEAELEKLKSVNELYQRNKKQAEEIAQWHTKTDILTDEIIDWHKVGKEQSKAITLLSQQAEIDKPKIDSYKKEIEEMIALFKKQKQDIQEIIDDANRASMAGAFKKQADDINTKMRWTDGFLIAALLGIVGISYWGFVSSFNPENTLIWSQFLAKSAIGLPLLIVAWIKARERAYLFRLREDYAYKYSSAMAFEGYKKQIQEQDPEMQKQLLQIALDNLGDKPTKVFEKEINATPIETVIDKMATPLTK
;
A
#
# COMPACT_ATOMS: atom_id res chain seq x y z
N MET A 1 0.49 -142.92 -20.09
CA MET A 1 -0.14 -141.67 -20.56
C MET A 1 -0.49 -140.74 -19.39
N ARG A 2 0.46 -140.34 -18.54
CA ARG A 2 0.21 -139.41 -17.41
C ARG A 2 1.16 -138.21 -17.34
N THR A 3 2.15 -138.11 -18.22
CA THR A 3 3.18 -137.06 -18.21
C THR A 3 2.76 -135.78 -18.94
N THR A 4 1.97 -135.89 -20.02
CA THR A 4 1.63 -134.75 -20.89
C THR A 4 0.67 -133.71 -20.28
N LYS A 5 -0.14 -134.07 -19.28
CA LYS A 5 -1.13 -133.15 -18.68
C LYS A 5 -0.54 -132.27 -17.57
N ALA A 6 0.46 -132.77 -16.84
CA ALA A 6 1.14 -132.03 -15.79
C ALA A 6 2.05 -130.96 -16.38
N GLU A 7 2.83 -131.31 -17.42
CA GLU A 7 3.64 -130.37 -18.20
C GLU A 7 2.81 -129.26 -18.84
N LEU A 8 1.61 -129.57 -19.36
CA LEU A 8 0.66 -128.60 -19.90
C LEU A 8 0.09 -127.63 -18.86
N LEU A 9 -0.06 -128.09 -17.61
CA LEU A 9 -0.57 -127.26 -16.51
C LEU A 9 0.51 -126.31 -16.00
N GLU A 10 1.74 -126.81 -15.89
CA GLU A 10 2.93 -126.05 -15.48
C GLU A 10 3.25 -124.96 -16.52
N LEU A 11 3.25 -125.31 -17.81
CA LEU A 11 3.41 -124.36 -18.92
C LEU A 11 2.31 -123.28 -18.93
N LYS A 12 1.06 -123.65 -18.61
CA LYS A 12 -0.05 -122.69 -18.51
C LYS A 12 0.16 -121.71 -17.35
N GLN A 13 0.59 -122.19 -16.18
CA GLN A 13 0.91 -121.33 -15.04
C GLN A 13 2.09 -120.40 -15.35
N GLU A 14 3.09 -120.90 -16.07
CA GLU A 14 4.25 -120.11 -16.50
C GLU A 14 3.84 -119.02 -17.51
N ILE A 15 2.98 -119.34 -18.47
CA ILE A 15 2.39 -118.38 -19.42
C ILE A 15 1.53 -117.34 -18.69
N GLU A 16 0.71 -117.73 -17.71
CA GLU A 16 -0.09 -116.79 -16.92
C GLU A 16 0.80 -115.86 -16.06
N ALA A 17 1.89 -116.39 -15.48
CA ALA A 17 2.87 -115.60 -14.73
C ALA A 17 3.67 -114.63 -15.61
N GLU A 18 4.09 -115.06 -16.80
CA GLU A 18 4.70 -114.22 -17.83
C GLU A 18 3.74 -113.11 -18.29
N LEU A 19 2.46 -113.44 -18.47
CA LEU A 19 1.44 -112.49 -18.93
C LEU A 19 1.13 -111.42 -17.86
N GLU A 20 1.11 -111.79 -16.57
CA GLU A 20 1.01 -110.82 -15.47
C GLU A 20 2.26 -109.94 -15.33
N LYS A 21 3.46 -110.51 -15.52
CA LYS A 21 4.69 -109.69 -15.63
C LYS A 21 4.59 -108.71 -16.80
N LEU A 22 4.10 -109.14 -17.95
CA LEU A 22 3.98 -108.30 -19.14
C LEU A 22 2.96 -107.15 -18.94
N LYS A 23 1.84 -107.42 -18.25
CA LYS A 23 0.87 -106.38 -17.84
C LYS A 23 1.51 -105.36 -16.90
N SER A 24 2.19 -105.81 -15.84
CA SER A 24 2.83 -104.89 -14.89
C SER A 24 3.94 -104.05 -15.54
N VAL A 25 4.70 -104.63 -16.46
CA VAL A 25 5.70 -103.91 -17.27
C VAL A 25 5.04 -102.87 -18.17
N ASN A 26 3.92 -103.18 -18.81
CA ASN A 26 3.17 -102.23 -19.61
C ASN A 26 2.59 -101.08 -18.75
N GLU A 27 2.06 -101.36 -17.57
CA GLU A 27 1.59 -100.33 -16.63
C GLU A 27 2.72 -99.42 -16.14
N LEU A 28 3.91 -99.97 -15.88
CA LEU A 28 5.11 -99.20 -15.57
C LEU A 28 5.55 -98.35 -16.76
N TYR A 29 5.53 -98.91 -17.97
CA TYR A 29 5.84 -98.17 -19.20
C TYR A 29 4.90 -96.98 -19.40
N GLN A 30 3.58 -97.16 -19.25
CA GLN A 30 2.62 -96.07 -19.37
C GLN A 30 2.80 -94.99 -18.29
N ARG A 31 3.09 -95.40 -17.04
CA ARG A 31 3.41 -94.45 -15.96
C ARG A 31 4.67 -93.64 -16.25
N ASN A 32 5.74 -94.30 -16.67
CA ASN A 32 7.02 -93.64 -16.99
C ASN A 32 6.86 -92.71 -18.20
N LYS A 33 6.07 -93.11 -19.21
CA LYS A 33 5.75 -92.26 -20.36
C LYS A 33 5.03 -90.99 -19.91
N LYS A 34 4.00 -91.11 -19.07
CA LYS A 34 3.27 -89.96 -18.52
C LYS A 34 4.17 -89.05 -17.67
N GLN A 35 5.03 -89.62 -16.84
CA GLN A 35 6.00 -88.85 -16.05
C GLN A 35 7.03 -88.13 -16.94
N ALA A 36 7.50 -88.76 -18.03
CA ALA A 36 8.39 -88.13 -18.98
C ALA A 36 7.71 -86.95 -19.72
N GLU A 37 6.43 -87.10 -20.08
CA GLU A 37 5.62 -86.02 -20.67
C GLU A 37 5.42 -84.86 -19.67
N GLU A 38 5.15 -85.16 -18.40
CA GLU A 38 5.07 -84.14 -17.34
C GLU A 38 6.43 -83.44 -17.18
N ILE A 39 7.53 -84.17 -17.03
CA ILE A 39 8.88 -83.59 -16.91
C ILE A 39 9.19 -82.65 -18.09
N ALA A 40 8.84 -83.04 -19.32
CA ALA A 40 9.01 -82.17 -20.49
C ALA A 40 8.21 -80.87 -20.38
N GLN A 41 6.95 -80.92 -19.92
CA GLN A 41 6.15 -79.71 -19.68
C GLN A 41 6.74 -78.82 -18.59
N TRP A 42 7.27 -79.41 -17.51
CA TRP A 42 7.92 -78.68 -16.43
C TRP A 42 9.20 -78.00 -16.91
N HIS A 43 9.98 -78.65 -17.77
CA HIS A 43 11.15 -78.02 -18.43
C HIS A 43 10.73 -76.80 -19.24
N THR A 44 9.74 -76.93 -20.14
CA THR A 44 9.27 -75.79 -20.95
C THR A 44 8.78 -74.62 -20.07
N LYS A 45 8.02 -74.90 -19.01
CA LYS A 45 7.58 -73.86 -18.06
C LYS A 45 8.75 -73.22 -17.33
N THR A 46 9.77 -74.01 -16.96
CA THR A 46 10.97 -73.52 -16.27
C THR A 46 11.80 -72.61 -17.18
N ASP A 47 11.92 -72.95 -18.46
CA ASP A 47 12.62 -72.11 -19.44
C ASP A 47 11.91 -70.76 -19.62
N ILE A 48 10.58 -70.77 -19.77
CA ILE A 48 9.77 -69.54 -19.86
C ILE A 48 9.94 -68.68 -18.61
N LEU A 49 9.85 -69.28 -17.41
CA LEU A 49 10.05 -68.58 -16.15
C LEU A 49 11.47 -68.01 -16.03
N THR A 50 12.48 -68.71 -16.54
CA THR A 50 13.87 -68.26 -16.53
C THR A 50 14.05 -67.03 -17.42
N ASP A 51 13.47 -67.04 -18.62
CA ASP A 51 13.50 -65.91 -19.54
C ASP A 51 12.78 -64.68 -18.95
N GLU A 52 11.60 -64.89 -18.33
CA GLU A 52 10.87 -63.81 -17.64
C GLU A 52 11.72 -63.21 -16.50
N ILE A 53 12.35 -64.04 -15.65
CA ILE A 53 13.20 -63.57 -14.55
C ILE A 53 14.36 -62.72 -15.06
N ILE A 54 14.98 -63.10 -16.18
CA ILE A 54 16.06 -62.34 -16.81
C ILE A 54 15.57 -60.96 -17.25
N ASP A 55 14.38 -60.87 -17.84
CA ASP A 55 13.80 -59.60 -18.27
C ASP A 55 13.38 -58.73 -17.08
N TRP A 56 12.73 -59.29 -16.06
CA TRP A 56 12.43 -58.59 -14.82
C TRP A 56 13.70 -58.06 -14.13
N HIS A 57 14.79 -58.82 -14.16
CA HIS A 57 16.08 -58.37 -13.63
C HIS A 57 16.65 -57.18 -14.40
N LYS A 58 16.56 -57.17 -15.74
CA LYS A 58 17.00 -56.03 -16.57
C LYS A 58 16.18 -54.78 -16.23
N VAL A 59 14.85 -54.90 -16.20
CA VAL A 59 13.93 -53.79 -15.88
C VAL A 59 14.20 -53.25 -14.48
N GLY A 60 14.35 -54.14 -13.49
CA GLY A 60 14.64 -53.75 -12.11
C GLY A 60 15.98 -53.03 -11.98
N LYS A 61 17.00 -53.44 -12.75
CA LYS A 61 18.30 -52.76 -12.78
C LYS A 61 18.22 -51.36 -13.39
N GLU A 62 17.45 -51.17 -14.45
CA GLU A 62 17.24 -49.84 -15.06
C GLU A 62 16.45 -48.91 -14.13
N GLN A 63 15.37 -49.42 -13.51
CA GLN A 63 14.59 -48.67 -12.53
C GLN A 63 15.42 -48.27 -11.31
N SER A 64 16.26 -49.17 -10.80
CA SER A 64 17.17 -48.87 -9.68
C SER A 64 18.13 -47.73 -10.01
N LYS A 65 18.70 -47.72 -11.22
CA LYS A 65 19.52 -46.59 -11.70
C LYS A 65 18.73 -45.28 -11.77
N ALA A 66 17.51 -45.32 -12.29
CA ALA A 66 16.65 -44.14 -12.36
C ALA A 66 16.29 -43.60 -10.97
N ILE A 67 15.96 -44.48 -10.01
CA ILE A 67 15.69 -44.11 -8.61
C ILE A 67 16.93 -43.47 -7.97
N THR A 68 18.13 -44.01 -8.24
CA THR A 68 19.38 -43.46 -7.71
C THR A 68 19.65 -42.05 -8.25
N LEU A 69 19.46 -41.84 -9.55
CA LEU A 69 19.60 -40.52 -10.17
C LEU A 69 18.59 -39.51 -9.62
N LEU A 70 17.32 -39.91 -9.48
CA LEU A 70 16.29 -39.06 -8.89
C LEU A 70 16.58 -38.71 -7.43
N SER A 71 17.12 -39.66 -6.66
CA SER A 71 17.54 -39.43 -5.27
C SER A 71 18.68 -38.41 -5.19
N GLN A 72 19.70 -38.53 -6.05
CA GLN A 72 20.81 -37.57 -6.12
C GLN A 72 20.33 -36.18 -6.52
N GLN A 73 19.43 -36.10 -7.51
CA GLN A 73 18.86 -34.84 -7.94
C GLN A 73 18.02 -34.19 -6.83
N ALA A 74 17.24 -34.98 -6.10
CA ALA A 74 16.47 -34.49 -4.95
C ALA A 74 17.37 -33.96 -3.83
N GLU A 75 18.52 -34.59 -3.56
CA GLU A 75 19.51 -34.07 -2.60
C GLU A 75 20.11 -32.74 -3.04
N ILE A 76 20.35 -32.54 -4.35
CA ILE A 76 20.86 -31.28 -4.91
C ILE A 76 19.80 -30.18 -4.88
N ASP A 77 18.54 -30.51 -5.13
CA ASP A 77 17.48 -29.50 -5.24
C ASP A 77 16.93 -29.06 -3.87
N LYS A 78 17.02 -29.91 -2.85
CA LYS A 78 16.62 -29.58 -1.47
C LYS A 78 17.25 -28.28 -0.93
N PRO A 79 18.58 -28.08 -0.96
CA PRO A 79 19.19 -26.82 -0.50
C PRO A 79 18.84 -25.62 -1.38
N LYS A 80 18.57 -25.81 -2.67
CA LYS A 80 18.11 -24.72 -3.55
C LYS A 80 16.70 -24.26 -3.20
N ILE A 81 15.81 -25.20 -2.87
CA ILE A 81 14.45 -24.87 -2.43
C ILE A 81 14.51 -24.07 -1.13
N ASP A 82 15.37 -24.48 -0.18
CA ASP A 82 15.58 -23.76 1.07
C ASP A 82 16.17 -22.35 0.83
N SER A 83 17.11 -22.21 -0.10
CA SER A 83 17.65 -20.88 -0.47
C SER A 83 16.60 -19.98 -1.12
N TYR A 84 15.82 -20.50 -2.07
CA TYR A 84 14.75 -19.75 -2.72
C TYR A 84 13.66 -19.34 -1.72
N LYS A 85 13.31 -20.21 -0.77
CA LYS A 85 12.36 -19.87 0.28
C LYS A 85 12.87 -18.68 1.11
N LYS A 86 14.15 -18.70 1.49
CA LYS A 86 14.78 -17.61 2.23
C LYS A 86 14.81 -16.31 1.43
N GLU A 87 15.20 -16.36 0.15
CA GLU A 87 15.21 -15.19 -0.74
C GLU A 87 13.80 -14.59 -0.90
N ILE A 88 12.77 -15.42 -1.04
CA ILE A 88 11.38 -14.97 -1.12
C ILE A 88 10.94 -14.30 0.19
N GLU A 89 11.27 -14.89 1.35
CA GLU A 89 10.95 -14.30 2.66
C GLU A 89 11.65 -12.94 2.84
N GLU A 90 12.91 -12.82 2.45
CA GLU A 90 13.67 -11.57 2.46
C GLU A 90 13.06 -10.53 1.50
N MET A 91 12.67 -10.94 0.30
CA MET A 91 12.03 -10.06 -0.69
C MET A 91 10.65 -9.58 -0.22
N ILE A 92 9.86 -10.45 0.42
CA ILE A 92 8.57 -10.06 1.03
C ILE A 92 8.80 -9.04 2.16
N ALA A 93 9.81 -9.25 3.00
CA ALA A 93 10.15 -8.30 4.07
C ALA A 93 10.58 -6.95 3.48
N LEU A 94 11.41 -6.95 2.43
CA LEU A 94 11.84 -5.75 1.73
C LEU A 94 10.65 -4.99 1.12
N PHE A 95 9.75 -5.70 0.44
CA PHE A 95 8.56 -5.10 -0.15
C PHE A 95 7.63 -4.49 0.90
N LYS A 96 7.43 -5.17 2.04
CA LYS A 96 6.63 -4.61 3.14
C LYS A 96 7.25 -3.32 3.66
N LYS A 97 8.58 -3.30 3.85
CA LYS A 97 9.30 -2.10 4.28
C LYS A 97 9.20 -0.97 3.25
N GLN A 98 9.47 -1.24 1.98
CA GLN A 98 9.37 -0.24 0.92
C GLN A 98 7.96 0.32 0.79
N LYS A 99 6.92 -0.53 0.92
CA LYS A 99 5.53 -0.07 0.91
C LYS A 99 5.25 0.87 2.08
N GLN A 100 5.75 0.57 3.27
CA GLN A 100 5.63 1.44 4.43
C GLN A 100 6.36 2.77 4.20
N ASP A 101 7.60 2.73 3.74
CA ASP A 101 8.41 3.93 3.48
C ASP A 101 7.73 4.84 2.42
N ILE A 102 7.19 4.25 1.35
CA ILE A 102 6.43 5.00 0.31
C ILE A 102 5.18 5.64 0.91
N GLN A 103 4.44 4.92 1.75
CA GLN A 103 3.24 5.45 2.40
C GLN A 103 3.59 6.61 3.34
N GLU A 104 4.65 6.49 4.13
CA GLU A 104 5.16 7.57 4.97
C GLU A 104 5.58 8.79 4.14
N ILE A 105 6.28 8.60 3.02
CA ILE A 105 6.65 9.69 2.10
C ILE A 105 5.40 10.37 1.52
N ILE A 106 4.38 9.61 1.10
CA ILE A 106 3.14 10.16 0.54
C ILE A 106 2.39 10.98 1.60
N ASP A 107 2.31 10.47 2.83
CA ASP A 107 1.61 11.17 3.92
C ASP A 107 2.39 12.42 4.38
N ASP A 108 3.71 12.33 4.49
CA ASP A 108 4.57 13.48 4.77
C ASP A 108 4.53 14.51 3.64
N ALA A 109 4.56 14.08 2.38
CA ALA A 109 4.45 14.96 1.22
C ALA A 109 3.08 15.62 1.14
N ASN A 110 1.98 14.91 1.43
CA ASN A 110 0.64 15.51 1.46
C ASN A 110 0.49 16.51 2.61
N ARG A 111 0.96 16.16 3.82
CA ARG A 111 0.98 17.06 4.98
C ARG A 111 1.84 18.30 4.70
N ALA A 112 3.02 18.12 4.14
CA ALA A 112 3.93 19.22 3.82
C ALA A 112 3.48 20.04 2.60
N SER A 113 2.82 19.43 1.62
CA SER A 113 2.40 20.08 0.38
C SER A 113 1.17 20.96 0.60
N MET A 114 0.05 20.40 1.08
CA MET A 114 -1.19 21.18 1.23
C MET A 114 -1.14 22.11 2.44
N ALA A 115 -0.79 21.58 3.62
CA ALA A 115 -0.71 22.40 4.82
C ALA A 115 0.47 23.39 4.71
N GLY A 116 1.62 22.96 4.17
CA GLY A 116 2.74 23.87 3.94
C GLY A 116 2.43 24.98 2.93
N ALA A 117 1.65 24.72 1.88
CA ALA A 117 1.19 25.77 0.96
C ALA A 117 0.31 26.82 1.68
N PHE A 118 -0.66 26.38 2.50
CA PHE A 118 -1.50 27.30 3.28
C PHE A 118 -0.68 28.10 4.30
N LYS A 119 0.26 27.45 4.99
CA LYS A 119 1.17 28.11 5.92
C LYS A 119 2.03 29.16 5.22
N LYS A 120 2.68 28.79 4.11
CA LYS A 120 3.49 29.72 3.32
C LYS A 120 2.68 30.92 2.86
N GLN A 121 1.46 30.70 2.39
CA GLN A 121 0.57 31.79 1.99
C GLN A 121 0.20 32.70 3.17
N ALA A 122 -0.11 32.15 4.34
CA ALA A 122 -0.37 32.93 5.55
C ALA A 122 0.86 33.76 5.97
N ASP A 123 2.06 33.17 5.91
CA ASP A 123 3.33 33.84 6.25
C ASP A 123 3.69 34.95 5.25
N ASP A 124 3.46 34.73 3.95
CA ASP A 124 3.65 35.74 2.90
C ASP A 124 2.67 36.91 3.09
N ILE A 125 1.40 36.64 3.40
CA ILE A 125 0.41 37.67 3.71
C ILE A 125 0.81 38.43 4.99
N ASN A 126 1.28 37.73 6.02
CA ASN A 126 1.75 38.35 7.26
C ASN A 126 2.94 39.29 7.00
N THR A 127 3.85 38.91 6.10
CA THR A 127 4.96 39.76 5.67
C THR A 127 4.46 41.02 4.97
N LYS A 128 3.50 40.88 4.03
CA LYS A 128 2.84 42.04 3.39
C LYS A 128 2.15 42.94 4.40
N MET A 129 1.44 42.37 5.37
CA MET A 129 0.76 43.10 6.43
C MET A 129 1.74 43.92 7.28
N ARG A 130 2.93 43.40 7.58
CA ARG A 130 4.00 44.15 8.29
C ARG A 130 4.50 45.35 7.47
N TRP A 131 4.59 45.22 6.14
CA TRP A 131 4.91 46.36 5.27
C TRP A 131 3.78 47.39 5.28
N THR A 132 2.52 46.95 5.16
CA THR A 132 1.34 47.82 5.27
C THR A 132 1.32 48.57 6.61
N ASP A 133 1.64 47.90 7.71
CA ASP A 133 1.77 48.51 9.05
C ASP A 133 2.88 49.58 9.06
N GLY A 134 4.03 49.30 8.45
CA GLY A 134 5.12 50.27 8.31
C GLY A 134 4.69 51.54 7.56
N PHE A 135 4.00 51.38 6.41
CA PHE A 135 3.47 52.53 5.66
C PHE A 135 2.41 53.31 6.44
N LEU A 136 1.53 52.62 7.15
CA LEU A 136 0.51 53.25 7.99
C LEU A 136 1.15 54.08 9.12
N ILE A 137 2.11 53.50 9.85
CA ILE A 137 2.82 54.20 10.93
C ILE A 137 3.58 55.40 10.38
N ALA A 138 4.26 55.25 9.24
CA ALA A 138 4.98 56.35 8.59
C ALA A 138 4.04 57.50 8.18
N ALA A 139 2.87 57.19 7.61
CA ALA A 139 1.86 58.19 7.25
C ALA A 139 1.33 58.94 8.50
N LEU A 140 1.03 58.21 9.58
CA LEU A 140 0.58 58.81 10.84
C LEU A 140 1.65 59.71 11.47
N LEU A 141 2.91 59.28 11.52
CA LEU A 141 4.01 60.11 12.00
C LEU A 141 4.22 61.34 11.12
N GLY A 142 4.05 61.21 9.80
CA GLY A 142 4.09 62.34 8.87
C GLY A 142 3.01 63.37 9.16
N ILE A 143 1.77 62.94 9.43
CA ILE A 143 0.67 63.83 9.83
C ILE A 143 1.01 64.56 11.13
N VAL A 144 1.51 63.84 12.15
CA VAL A 144 1.92 64.45 13.42
C VAL A 144 3.04 65.48 13.20
N GLY A 145 4.04 65.16 12.38
CA GLY A 145 5.14 66.07 12.05
C GLY A 145 4.68 67.33 11.33
N ILE A 146 3.84 67.20 10.29
CA ILE A 146 3.24 68.33 9.56
C ILE A 146 2.38 69.18 10.49
N SER A 147 1.57 68.54 11.34
CA SER A 147 0.69 69.24 12.29
C SER A 147 1.50 70.01 13.34
N TYR A 148 2.57 69.41 13.88
CA TYR A 148 3.47 70.06 14.83
C TYR A 148 4.21 71.25 14.20
N TRP A 149 4.80 71.05 13.02
CA TRP A 149 5.46 72.13 12.29
C TRP A 149 4.48 73.25 11.90
N GLY A 150 3.29 72.87 11.44
CA GLY A 150 2.21 73.80 11.13
C GLY A 150 1.77 74.60 12.35
N PHE A 151 1.68 73.97 13.52
CA PHE A 151 1.33 74.62 14.79
C PHE A 151 2.40 75.63 15.21
N VAL A 152 3.66 75.20 15.34
CA VAL A 152 4.77 76.06 15.80
C VAL A 152 5.01 77.23 14.84
N SER A 153 4.88 77.02 13.53
CA SER A 153 5.12 78.07 12.53
C SER A 153 3.95 79.03 12.33
N SER A 154 2.82 78.85 13.02
CA SER A 154 1.62 79.69 12.88
C SER A 154 1.43 80.68 14.03
N PHE A 155 2.44 80.84 14.88
CA PHE A 155 2.46 81.86 15.93
C PHE A 155 2.96 83.20 15.37
N ASN A 156 2.27 84.28 15.77
CA ASN A 156 2.72 85.65 15.55
C ASN A 156 3.87 86.05 16.48
N PRO A 157 4.53 87.21 16.25
CA PRO A 157 5.54 87.76 17.15
C PRO A 157 5.05 88.00 18.59
N GLU A 158 3.75 88.25 18.77
CA GLU A 158 3.10 88.39 20.09
C GLU A 158 2.69 87.04 20.70
N ASN A 159 3.15 85.93 20.14
CA ASN A 159 2.83 84.56 20.54
C ASN A 159 1.33 84.21 20.47
N THR A 160 0.58 84.87 19.58
CA THR A 160 -0.82 84.55 19.28
C THR A 160 -0.91 83.59 18.10
N LEU A 161 -1.73 82.54 18.23
CA LEU A 161 -1.92 81.54 17.18
C LEU A 161 -2.80 82.11 16.06
N ILE A 162 -2.29 82.08 14.83
CA ILE A 162 -3.05 82.45 13.64
C ILE A 162 -3.74 81.21 13.07
N TRP A 163 -5.03 81.05 13.38
CA TRP A 163 -5.82 79.90 12.96
C TRP A 163 -5.86 79.69 11.44
N SER A 164 -5.92 80.76 10.64
CA SER A 164 -5.96 80.66 9.17
C SER A 164 -4.68 80.06 8.60
N GLN A 165 -3.51 80.45 9.13
CA GLN A 165 -2.23 79.89 8.71
C GLN A 165 -2.06 78.45 9.16
N PHE A 166 -2.49 78.13 10.39
CA PHE A 166 -2.46 76.77 10.91
C PHE A 166 -3.34 75.83 10.06
N LEU A 167 -4.56 76.24 9.73
CA LEU A 167 -5.49 75.46 8.90
C LEU A 167 -4.96 75.29 7.47
N ALA A 168 -4.41 76.34 6.85
CA ALA A 168 -3.83 76.26 5.50
C ALA A 168 -2.63 75.28 5.45
N LYS A 169 -1.77 75.30 6.47
CA LYS A 169 -0.62 74.38 6.57
C LYS A 169 -1.07 72.95 6.92
N SER A 170 -2.10 72.79 7.75
CA SER A 170 -2.66 71.48 8.10
C SER A 170 -3.28 70.76 6.90
N ALA A 171 -3.79 71.51 5.91
CA ALA A 171 -4.31 70.94 4.66
C ALA A 171 -3.24 70.15 3.88
N ILE A 172 -1.94 70.44 4.08
CA ILE A 172 -0.82 69.69 3.48
C ILE A 172 -0.80 68.23 3.99
N GLY A 173 -1.35 67.96 5.18
CA GLY A 173 -1.47 66.61 5.74
C GLY A 173 -2.65 65.78 5.20
N LEU A 174 -3.60 66.38 4.47
CA LEU A 174 -4.79 65.68 3.97
C LEU A 174 -4.46 64.49 3.05
N PRO A 175 -3.51 64.57 2.09
CA PRO A 175 -3.12 63.41 1.29
C PRO A 175 -2.57 62.25 2.14
N LEU A 176 -1.84 62.54 3.22
CA LEU A 176 -1.33 61.50 4.12
C LEU A 176 -2.45 60.82 4.91
N LEU A 177 -3.52 61.56 5.28
CA LEU A 177 -4.70 60.97 5.91
C LEU A 177 -5.40 59.98 4.97
N ILE A 178 -5.52 60.32 3.68
CA ILE A 178 -6.10 59.42 2.68
C ILE A 178 -5.23 58.16 2.53
N VAL A 179 -3.90 58.31 2.49
CA VAL A 179 -2.98 57.16 2.45
C VAL A 179 -3.15 56.28 3.69
N ALA A 180 -3.19 56.87 4.89
CA ALA A 180 -3.40 56.13 6.14
C ALA A 180 -4.73 55.36 6.13
N TRP A 181 -5.80 55.97 5.63
CA TRP A 181 -7.11 55.34 5.47
C TRP A 181 -7.07 54.14 4.51
N ILE A 182 -6.47 54.31 3.33
CA ILE A 182 -6.30 53.22 2.35
C ILE A 182 -5.48 52.07 2.96
N LYS A 183 -4.37 52.38 3.65
CA LYS A 183 -3.53 51.36 4.29
C LYS A 183 -4.23 50.67 5.45
N ALA A 184 -5.08 51.36 6.21
CA ALA A 184 -5.90 50.75 7.25
C ALA A 184 -6.92 49.75 6.66
N ARG A 185 -7.57 50.08 5.54
CA ARG A 185 -8.45 49.16 4.80
C ARG A 185 -7.67 47.95 4.29
N GLU A 186 -6.56 48.18 3.59
CA GLU A 186 -5.68 47.13 3.06
C GLU A 186 -5.24 46.16 4.17
N ARG A 187 -4.83 46.68 5.33
CA ARG A 187 -4.44 45.88 6.50
C ARG A 187 -5.58 44.98 6.99
N ALA A 188 -6.80 45.51 7.07
CA ALA A 188 -7.96 44.75 7.52
C ALA A 188 -8.33 43.63 6.53
N TYR A 189 -8.18 43.85 5.22
CA TYR A 189 -8.32 42.79 4.21
C TYR A 189 -7.24 41.71 4.37
N LEU A 190 -5.97 42.12 4.48
CA LEU A 190 -4.85 41.18 4.66
C LEU A 190 -5.00 40.36 5.94
N PHE A 191 -5.49 40.97 7.03
CA PHE A 191 -5.75 40.26 8.28
C PHE A 191 -6.77 39.14 8.11
N ARG A 192 -7.93 39.42 7.50
CA ARG A 192 -8.96 38.40 7.24
C ARG A 192 -8.44 37.29 6.32
N LEU A 193 -7.69 37.66 5.28
CA LEU A 193 -7.12 36.70 4.33
C LEU A 193 -6.09 35.79 5.01
N ARG A 194 -5.22 36.37 5.84
CA ARG A 194 -4.24 35.62 6.64
C ARG A 194 -4.94 34.62 7.56
N GLU A 195 -6.02 35.04 8.22
CA GLU A 195 -6.77 34.19 9.15
C GLU A 195 -7.47 33.03 8.42
N ASP A 196 -8.01 33.26 7.23
CA ASP A 196 -8.58 32.19 6.38
C ASP A 196 -7.51 31.13 6.02
N TYR A 197 -6.33 31.56 5.60
CA TYR A 197 -5.22 30.65 5.29
C TYR A 197 -4.66 29.94 6.52
N ALA A 198 -4.61 30.62 7.67
CA ALA A 198 -4.21 30.01 8.94
C ALA A 198 -5.22 28.93 9.38
N TYR A 199 -6.52 29.18 9.23
CA TYR A 199 -7.57 28.20 9.49
C TYR A 199 -7.48 26.99 8.55
N LYS A 200 -7.23 27.21 7.26
CA LYS A 200 -6.99 26.14 6.27
C LYS A 200 -5.75 25.31 6.60
N TYR A 201 -4.68 25.96 7.06
CA TYR A 201 -3.48 25.26 7.55
C TYR A 201 -3.80 24.35 8.74
N SER A 202 -4.46 24.87 9.77
CA SER A 202 -4.84 24.09 10.96
C SER A 202 -5.80 22.95 10.61
N SER A 203 -6.76 23.19 9.72
CA SER A 203 -7.72 22.17 9.26
C SER A 203 -7.04 21.05 8.47
N ALA A 204 -6.08 21.37 7.61
CA ALA A 204 -5.29 20.37 6.88
C ALA A 204 -4.42 19.52 7.82
N MET A 205 -3.81 20.15 8.84
CA MET A 205 -3.06 19.42 9.87
C MET A 205 -3.95 18.49 10.71
N ALA A 206 -5.15 18.95 11.07
CA ALA A 206 -6.12 18.15 11.81
C ALA A 206 -6.64 16.97 10.96
N PHE A 207 -6.90 17.20 9.67
CA PHE A 207 -7.30 16.14 8.73
C PHE A 207 -6.27 15.01 8.67
N GLU A 208 -4.97 15.32 8.53
CA GLU A 208 -3.93 14.28 8.54
C GLU A 208 -3.87 13.53 9.88
N GLY A 209 -4.08 14.23 11.00
CA GLY A 209 -4.17 13.62 12.32
C GLY A 209 -5.32 12.62 12.45
N TYR A 210 -6.52 13.00 12.00
CA TYR A 210 -7.71 12.15 12.04
C TYR A 210 -7.68 11.03 11.00
N LYS A 211 -7.18 11.30 9.79
CA LYS A 211 -7.03 10.29 8.73
C LYS A 211 -6.19 9.11 9.22
N LYS A 212 -5.10 9.38 9.96
CA LYS A 212 -4.26 8.35 10.56
C LYS A 212 -4.99 7.49 11.60
N GLN A 213 -5.94 8.06 12.35
CA GLN A 213 -6.74 7.32 13.34
C GLN A 213 -7.92 6.55 12.72
N ILE A 214 -8.50 7.06 11.64
CA ILE A 214 -9.75 6.53 11.04
C ILE A 214 -9.47 5.47 9.97
N GLN A 215 -8.29 5.48 9.32
CA GLN A 215 -7.92 4.48 8.31
C GLN A 215 -7.97 3.02 8.80
N GLU A 216 -7.95 2.80 10.11
CA GLU A 216 -7.95 1.46 10.71
C GLU A 216 -9.33 0.99 11.22
N GLN A 217 -10.35 1.86 11.28
CA GLN A 217 -11.58 1.58 12.05
C GLN A 217 -12.90 1.57 11.28
N ASP A 218 -13.15 2.50 10.33
CA ASP A 218 -14.47 2.59 9.66
C ASP A 218 -14.46 3.37 8.31
N PRO A 219 -14.87 2.73 7.19
CA PRO A 219 -15.04 3.38 5.89
C PRO A 219 -16.03 4.56 5.86
N GLU A 220 -17.12 4.53 6.65
CA GLU A 220 -18.11 5.61 6.69
C GLU A 220 -17.53 6.87 7.34
N MET A 221 -16.77 6.71 8.43
CA MET A 221 -16.05 7.83 9.05
C MET A 221 -15.00 8.44 8.12
N GLN A 222 -14.32 7.61 7.32
CA GLN A 222 -13.36 8.10 6.33
C GLN A 222 -14.04 8.98 5.28
N LYS A 223 -15.22 8.60 4.80
CA LYS A 223 -16.02 9.38 3.85
C LYS A 223 -16.48 10.70 4.46
N GLN A 224 -16.97 10.69 5.70
CA GLN A 224 -17.36 11.90 6.42
C GLN A 224 -16.16 12.85 6.61
N LEU A 225 -15.00 12.33 6.99
CA LEU A 225 -13.77 13.12 7.14
C LEU A 225 -13.37 13.78 5.80
N LEU A 226 -13.45 13.04 4.69
CA LEU A 226 -13.14 13.56 3.36
C LEU A 226 -14.10 14.69 2.95
N GLN A 227 -15.40 14.53 3.26
CA GLN A 227 -16.41 15.55 2.99
C GLN A 227 -16.15 16.82 3.78
N ILE A 228 -15.87 16.70 5.09
CA ILE A 228 -15.54 17.84 5.96
C ILE A 228 -14.27 18.55 5.46
N ALA A 229 -13.26 17.80 5.02
CA ALA A 229 -12.05 18.38 4.44
C ALA A 229 -12.33 19.12 3.14
N LEU A 230 -13.17 18.57 2.26
CA LEU A 230 -13.56 19.21 1.01
C LEU A 230 -14.32 20.51 1.26
N ASP A 231 -15.26 20.51 2.21
CA ASP A 231 -16.08 21.67 2.54
C ASP A 231 -15.26 22.81 3.17
N ASN A 232 -14.29 22.48 4.02
CA ASN A 232 -13.48 23.49 4.72
C ASN A 232 -12.25 23.96 3.93
N LEU A 233 -11.59 23.07 3.17
CA LEU A 233 -10.35 23.38 2.44
C LEU A 233 -10.62 23.81 0.99
N GLY A 234 -11.70 23.31 0.38
CA GLY A 234 -12.07 23.60 -1.00
C GLY A 234 -12.76 24.95 -1.20
N ASP A 235 -13.09 25.65 -0.11
CA ASP A 235 -13.82 26.90 -0.15
C ASP A 235 -12.96 28.06 -0.68
N LYS A 236 -13.55 28.88 -1.55
CA LYS A 236 -12.82 29.92 -2.28
C LYS A 236 -12.44 31.07 -1.34
N PRO A 237 -11.21 31.62 -1.45
CA PRO A 237 -10.78 32.75 -0.63
C PRO A 237 -11.55 34.06 -0.91
N THR A 238 -12.43 34.08 -1.91
CA THR A 238 -13.27 35.22 -2.26
C THR A 238 -14.26 35.61 -1.17
N LYS A 239 -14.64 34.69 -0.27
CA LYS A 239 -15.53 34.98 0.88
C LYS A 239 -15.00 36.08 1.79
N VAL A 240 -13.68 36.23 1.88
CA VAL A 240 -13.02 37.28 2.65
C VAL A 240 -13.41 38.69 2.16
N PHE A 241 -13.78 38.82 0.89
CA PHE A 241 -14.12 40.09 0.24
C PHE A 241 -15.62 40.42 0.22
N GLU A 242 -16.50 39.48 0.60
CA GLU A 242 -17.95 39.65 0.50
C GLU A 242 -18.52 40.62 1.56
N LYS A 243 -17.83 40.78 2.70
CA LYS A 243 -18.21 41.76 3.72
C LYS A 243 -17.40 43.04 3.59
N GLU A 244 -18.10 44.17 3.53
CA GLU A 244 -17.46 45.48 3.61
C GLU A 244 -16.59 45.63 4.86
N ILE A 245 -15.55 46.45 4.73
CA ILE A 245 -14.58 46.71 5.79
C ILE A 245 -14.66 48.18 6.15
N ASN A 246 -15.22 48.44 7.33
CA ASN A 246 -15.17 49.74 7.98
C ASN A 246 -13.78 49.89 8.62
N ALA A 247 -12.92 50.73 8.05
CA ALA A 247 -11.57 50.95 8.56
C ALA A 247 -11.49 52.06 9.60
N THR A 248 -12.53 52.90 9.69
CA THR A 248 -12.58 54.01 10.64
C THR A 248 -13.83 53.97 11.53
N PRO A 249 -13.76 54.56 12.73
CA PRO A 249 -14.92 54.69 13.60
C PRO A 249 -16.07 55.46 12.94
N ILE A 250 -15.75 56.48 12.12
CA ILE A 250 -16.76 57.30 11.43
C ILE A 250 -17.52 56.45 10.41
N GLU A 251 -16.83 55.64 9.61
CA GLU A 251 -17.49 54.69 8.69
C GLU A 251 -18.39 53.71 9.44
N THR A 252 -17.94 53.19 10.57
CA THR A 252 -18.74 52.25 11.38
C THR A 252 -20.02 52.90 11.91
N VAL A 253 -19.94 54.17 12.30
CA VAL A 253 -21.10 54.93 12.78
C VAL A 253 -22.05 55.26 11.63
N ILE A 254 -21.52 55.69 10.48
CA ILE A 254 -22.31 55.98 9.28
C ILE A 254 -23.02 54.72 8.77
N ASP A 255 -22.31 53.60 8.68
CA ASP A 255 -22.84 52.32 8.23
C ASP A 255 -23.97 51.82 9.16
N LYS A 256 -23.76 51.87 10.47
CA LYS A 256 -24.79 51.51 11.48
C LYS A 256 -26.00 52.46 11.50
N MET A 257 -25.85 53.70 11.05
CA MET A 257 -26.96 54.65 10.92
C MET A 257 -27.67 54.52 9.56
N ALA A 258 -26.95 54.13 8.50
CA ALA A 258 -27.47 53.96 7.16
C ALA A 258 -28.19 52.61 6.96
N THR A 259 -27.79 51.58 7.69
CA THR A 259 -28.55 50.33 7.77
C THR A 259 -29.73 50.51 8.75
N PRO A 260 -31.00 50.53 8.29
CA PRO A 260 -32.11 50.49 9.23
C PRO A 260 -32.01 49.18 10.02
N LEU A 261 -32.39 49.23 11.30
CA LEU A 261 -32.47 48.06 12.19
C LEU A 261 -33.42 47.00 11.62
N THR A 262 -33.00 46.24 10.61
CA THR A 262 -33.66 45.02 10.19
C THR A 262 -33.23 43.94 11.16
N LYS A 263 -34.10 43.70 12.13
CA LYS A 263 -34.20 42.41 12.82
C LYS A 263 -34.43 41.28 11.83
#